data_AF-A0A8J5G796-F1
#
_entry.id   AF-A0A8J5G796-F1
#
_cell.length_a   1.000
_cell.length_b   1.000
_cell.length_c   1.000
_cell.angle_alpha   90.00
_cell.angle_beta   90.00
_cell.angle_gamma   90.00
#
_symmetry.space_group_name_H-M   'P 1'
#
loop_
_entity.id
_entity.type
_entity.pdbx_description
1 polymer ?
#
loop_
_entity_poly.entity_id
_entity_poly.type
_entity_poly.pdbx_seq_one_letter_code
_entity_poly.pdbx_strand_id
1 'polypeptide(L)'
;MAVDDAFRLVICCYFHVVIVLELEEKTRQMLNLVEEDADSFAKRAEMYYKKRPQLVNMIEDFYRTHRSLAEQYDQLKSGSGVRRSISVVPSYFNRSLSQSMSSSETDELTKSLSDSFDSEDSEIDDPEEEIVAETKLRVMPDEESNGYSVKLKQELERLKEENAKLKVEIAGKNEEKREVIRQLALSMDILKEENVTLRKCIKDHQEERKGGFFELKKLTKGMLSGKLFHGKSKNQTTVVAL
;
A
#
# COMPACT_ATOMS: atom_id res chain seq x y z
N MET A 1 -3.93 51.05 7.71
CA MET A 1 -4.69 50.43 6.62
C MET A 1 -3.82 49.42 5.88
N ALA A 2 -3.02 49.79 4.88
CA ALA A 2 -2.27 48.81 4.07
C ALA A 2 -1.40 47.80 4.87
N VAL A 3 -0.79 48.22 5.99
CA VAL A 3 -0.05 47.33 6.89
C VAL A 3 -0.98 46.37 7.65
N ASP A 4 -2.11 46.85 8.15
CA ASP A 4 -3.13 46.05 8.85
C ASP A 4 -3.76 45.00 7.92
N ASP A 5 -4.03 45.38 6.67
CA ASP A 5 -4.61 44.48 5.66
C ASP A 5 -3.63 43.38 5.26
N ALA A 6 -2.33 43.72 5.10
CA ALA A 6 -1.27 42.73 4.90
C ALA A 6 -1.12 41.79 6.11
N PHE A 7 -1.15 42.33 7.33
CA PHE A 7 -1.04 41.53 8.56
C PHE A 7 -2.24 40.58 8.75
N ARG A 8 -3.46 41.06 8.44
CA ARG A 8 -4.69 40.25 8.39
C ARG A 8 -4.60 39.14 7.35
N LEU A 9 -4.07 39.43 6.16
CA LEU A 9 -3.91 38.43 5.10
C LEU A 9 -2.94 37.32 5.52
N VAL A 10 -1.79 37.68 6.11
CA VAL A 10 -0.81 36.72 6.64
C VAL A 10 -1.40 35.84 7.75
N ILE A 11 -2.11 36.44 8.72
CA ILE A 11 -2.80 35.68 9.78
C ILE A 11 -3.87 34.74 9.20
N CYS A 12 -4.65 35.21 8.23
CA CYS A 12 -5.68 34.41 7.57
C CYS A 12 -5.07 33.22 6.81
N CYS A 13 -3.99 33.42 6.06
CA CYS A 13 -3.28 32.35 5.36
C CYS A 13 -2.67 31.35 6.34
N TYR A 14 -2.03 31.81 7.42
CA TYR A 14 -1.47 30.92 8.45
C TYR A 14 -2.54 30.07 9.13
N PHE A 15 -3.66 30.68 9.55
CA PHE A 15 -4.77 29.98 10.17
C PHE A 15 -5.43 28.96 9.21
N HIS A 16 -5.59 29.32 7.94
CA HIS A 16 -6.11 28.41 6.91
C HIS A 16 -5.18 27.20 6.68
N VAL A 17 -3.87 27.42 6.56
CA VAL A 17 -2.88 26.33 6.40
C VAL A 17 -2.86 25.40 7.61
N VAL A 18 -2.90 25.95 8.84
CA VAL A 18 -2.97 25.13 10.07
C VAL A 18 -4.24 24.26 10.11
N ILE A 19 -5.41 24.83 9.77
CA ILE A 19 -6.68 24.07 9.70
C ILE A 19 -6.62 22.98 8.64
N VAL A 20 -6.06 23.25 7.46
CA VAL A 20 -5.95 22.26 6.38
C VAL A 20 -5.02 21.11 6.78
N LEU A 21 -3.90 21.37 7.45
CA LEU A 21 -2.99 20.33 7.93
C LEU A 21 -3.61 19.46 9.04
N GLU A 22 -4.36 20.06 9.97
CA GLU A 22 -5.08 19.31 11.02
C GLU A 22 -6.23 18.45 10.44
N LEU A 23 -6.91 18.97 9.41
CA LEU A 23 -7.91 18.26 8.61
C LEU A 23 -7.30 17.06 7.87
N GLU A 24 -6.17 17.24 7.19
CA GLU A 24 -5.44 16.17 6.51
C GLU A 24 -4.97 15.09 7.49
N GLU A 25 -4.46 15.47 8.67
CA GLU A 25 -4.09 14.49 9.70
C GLU A 25 -5.29 13.67 10.18
N LYS A 26 -6.41 14.29 10.55
CA LYS A 26 -7.61 13.57 11.00
C LYS A 26 -8.16 12.66 9.90
N THR A 27 -8.12 13.11 8.64
CA THR A 27 -8.52 12.30 7.47
C THR A 27 -7.61 11.08 7.30
N ARG A 28 -6.30 11.25 7.44
CA ARG A 28 -5.30 10.16 7.41
C ARG A 28 -5.50 9.18 8.58
N GLN A 29 -5.81 9.66 9.78
CA GLN A 29 -6.11 8.81 10.94
C GLN A 29 -7.38 7.96 10.71
N MET A 30 -8.44 8.53 10.11
CA MET A 30 -9.63 7.80 9.71
C MET A 30 -9.33 6.74 8.62
N LEU A 31 -8.52 7.09 7.62
CA LEU A 31 -8.13 6.19 6.53
C LEU A 31 -7.35 4.96 7.03
N ASN A 32 -6.41 5.16 7.97
CA ASN A 32 -5.64 4.09 8.60
C ASN A 32 -6.50 3.04 9.33
N LEU A 33 -7.73 3.36 9.76
CA LEU A 33 -8.65 2.36 10.33
C LEU A 33 -9.32 1.46 9.27
N VAL A 34 -9.24 1.80 7.99
CA VAL A 34 -9.90 1.11 6.86
C VAL A 34 -8.90 0.38 5.94
N GLU A 35 -7.66 0.85 5.90
CA GLU A 35 -6.62 0.34 4.99
C GLU A 35 -5.63 -0.64 5.61
N GLU A 36 -5.61 -0.82 6.94
CA GLU A 36 -4.63 -1.66 7.65
C GLU A 36 -4.49 -3.08 7.04
N ASP A 37 -3.23 -3.48 6.77
CA ASP A 37 -2.90 -4.66 5.98
C ASP A 37 -3.47 -5.95 6.56
N ALA A 38 -4.39 -6.55 5.80
CA ALA A 38 -5.04 -7.81 6.13
C ALA A 38 -4.79 -8.83 5.02
N ASP A 39 -3.99 -9.85 5.32
CA ASP A 39 -3.52 -10.92 4.42
C ASP A 39 -4.66 -11.78 3.80
N SER A 40 -5.89 -11.58 4.27
CA SER A 40 -7.09 -12.32 3.85
C SER A 40 -8.33 -11.45 3.96
N PHE A 41 -9.25 -11.59 3.01
CA PHE A 41 -10.51 -10.87 2.95
C PHE A 41 -11.36 -11.04 4.23
N ALA A 42 -11.39 -12.24 4.81
CA ALA A 42 -12.13 -12.50 6.05
C ALA A 42 -11.57 -11.70 7.24
N LYS A 43 -10.22 -11.69 7.40
CA LYS A 43 -9.50 -10.90 8.40
C LYS A 43 -9.73 -9.39 8.20
N ARG A 44 -9.80 -8.92 6.94
CA ARG A 44 -10.13 -7.52 6.62
C ARG A 44 -11.55 -7.14 7.06
N ALA A 45 -12.54 -8.00 6.77
CA ALA A 45 -13.92 -7.77 7.17
C ALA A 45 -14.09 -7.76 8.70
N GLU A 46 -13.47 -8.71 9.39
CA GLU A 46 -13.47 -8.79 10.86
C GLU A 46 -12.87 -7.52 11.51
N MET A 47 -11.69 -7.09 11.05
CA MET A 47 -11.02 -5.89 11.54
C MET A 47 -11.84 -4.62 11.24
N TYR A 48 -12.47 -4.53 10.08
CA TYR A 48 -13.39 -3.43 9.76
C TYR A 48 -14.54 -3.34 10.77
N TYR A 49 -15.25 -4.44 11.04
CA TYR A 49 -16.37 -4.41 11.99
C TYR A 49 -15.92 -4.08 13.42
N LYS A 50 -14.72 -4.53 13.84
CA LYS A 50 -14.11 -4.16 15.13
C LYS A 50 -13.73 -2.67 15.22
N LYS A 51 -13.20 -2.07 14.14
CA LYS A 51 -12.80 -0.65 14.10
C LYS A 51 -13.93 0.32 13.77
N ARG A 52 -15.04 -0.16 13.22
CA ARG A 52 -16.22 0.64 12.83
C ARG A 52 -16.72 1.63 13.90
N PRO A 53 -16.89 1.29 15.20
CA PRO A 53 -17.34 2.27 16.20
C PRO A 53 -16.36 3.43 16.39
N GLN A 54 -15.05 3.17 16.39
CA GLN A 54 -14.01 4.21 16.49
C GLN A 54 -14.03 5.15 15.27
N LEU A 55 -14.19 4.57 14.07
CA LEU A 55 -14.30 5.33 12.83
C LEU A 55 -15.56 6.21 12.80
N VAL A 56 -16.71 5.68 13.24
CA VAL A 56 -17.96 6.44 13.33
C VAL A 56 -17.82 7.61 14.29
N ASN A 57 -17.30 7.41 15.51
CA ASN A 57 -17.11 8.50 16.47
C ASN A 57 -16.22 9.62 15.90
N MET A 58 -15.10 9.28 15.24
CA MET A 58 -14.23 10.30 14.63
C MET A 58 -14.93 11.08 13.51
N ILE A 59 -15.76 10.42 12.69
CA ILE A 59 -16.54 11.08 11.64
C ILE A 59 -17.61 12.01 12.25
N GLU A 60 -18.26 11.60 13.34
CA GLU A 60 -19.28 12.39 14.03
C GLU A 60 -18.68 13.63 14.73
N ASP A 61 -17.58 13.48 15.47
CA ASP A 61 -16.85 14.60 16.08
C ASP A 61 -16.31 15.57 15.02
N PHE A 62 -15.77 15.03 13.92
CA PHE A 62 -15.30 15.81 12.78
C PHE A 62 -16.42 16.62 12.12
N TYR A 63 -17.56 15.99 11.82
CA TYR A 63 -18.73 16.67 11.25
C TYR A 63 -19.28 17.73 12.20
N ARG A 64 -19.43 17.39 13.50
CA ARG A 64 -19.91 18.30 14.54
C ARG A 64 -19.04 19.55 14.67
N THR A 65 -17.72 19.39 14.67
CA THR A 65 -16.77 20.50 14.80
C THR A 65 -16.73 21.38 13.54
N HIS A 66 -16.65 20.79 12.34
CA HIS A 66 -16.68 21.57 11.09
C HIS A 66 -18.01 22.31 10.88
N ARG A 67 -19.13 21.69 11.25
CA ARG A 67 -20.45 22.34 11.19
C ARG A 67 -20.54 23.55 12.11
N SER A 68 -20.11 23.41 13.36
CA SER A 68 -20.11 24.53 14.33
C SER A 68 -19.16 25.66 13.91
N LEU A 69 -18.05 25.36 13.22
CA LEU A 69 -17.16 26.37 12.65
C LEU A 69 -17.80 27.13 11.48
N ALA A 70 -18.53 26.44 10.60
CA ALA A 70 -19.29 27.08 9.52
C ALA A 70 -20.42 27.97 10.07
N GLU A 71 -21.19 27.47 11.03
CA GLU A 71 -22.26 28.22 11.71
C GLU A 71 -21.73 29.49 12.41
N GLN A 72 -20.52 29.45 12.99
CA GLN A 72 -19.84 30.63 13.54
C GLN A 72 -19.34 31.61 12.47
N TYR A 73 -18.81 31.11 11.34
CA TYR A 73 -18.38 31.96 10.23
C TYR A 73 -19.56 32.74 9.62
N ASP A 74 -20.70 32.08 9.43
CA ASP A 74 -21.90 32.75 8.91
C ASP A 74 -22.49 33.75 9.92
N GLN A 75 -22.42 33.50 11.23
CA GLN A 75 -22.78 34.49 12.27
C GLN A 75 -21.89 35.75 12.24
N LEU A 76 -20.59 35.59 12.00
CA LEU A 76 -19.65 36.71 11.85
C LEU A 76 -19.91 37.49 10.56
N LYS A 77 -20.22 36.77 9.47
CA LYS A 77 -20.49 37.31 8.13
C LYS A 77 -21.86 37.99 8.01
N SER A 78 -22.86 37.55 8.77
CA SER A 78 -24.21 38.15 8.79
C SER A 78 -24.33 39.41 9.64
N GLY A 79 -23.24 39.86 10.30
CA GLY A 79 -23.10 41.25 10.74
C GLY A 79 -23.83 41.64 12.03
N SER A 80 -23.75 40.83 13.09
CA SER A 80 -24.14 41.28 14.43
C SER A 80 -23.16 42.35 14.94
N GLY A 81 -23.48 43.63 14.70
CA GLY A 81 -22.63 44.80 14.98
C GLY A 81 -22.41 45.15 16.46
N VAL A 82 -22.37 44.16 17.36
CA VAL A 82 -22.08 44.35 18.79
C VAL A 82 -20.58 44.29 19.02
N ARG A 83 -20.02 45.34 19.62
CA ARG A 83 -18.59 45.41 20.02
C ARG A 83 -18.29 44.49 21.21
N ARG A 84 -18.28 43.17 21.01
CA ARG A 84 -17.62 42.23 21.91
C ARG A 84 -16.15 42.13 21.53
N SER A 85 -15.27 42.46 22.48
CA SER A 85 -13.82 42.49 22.31
C SER A 85 -13.33 41.15 21.78
N ILE A 86 -12.77 41.14 20.57
CA ILE A 86 -12.27 39.91 19.95
C ILE A 86 -10.97 39.51 20.65
N SER A 87 -11.08 38.61 21.62
CA SER A 87 -9.92 37.81 22.05
C SER A 87 -9.55 36.90 20.88
N VAL A 88 -8.49 37.24 20.14
CA VAL A 88 -7.97 36.43 19.03
C VAL A 88 -7.12 35.27 19.57
N VAL A 89 -7.61 34.62 20.63
CA VAL A 89 -7.02 33.43 21.26
C VAL A 89 -8.03 32.31 21.05
N PRO A 90 -7.74 31.30 20.20
CA PRO A 90 -8.68 30.23 19.92
C PRO A 90 -9.07 29.45 21.19
N SER A 91 -10.37 29.22 21.38
CA SER A 91 -10.92 28.73 22.66
C SER A 91 -10.71 27.24 22.94
N TYR A 92 -9.88 26.53 22.16
CA TYR A 92 -9.56 25.12 22.41
C TYR A 92 -8.67 24.90 23.65
N PHE A 93 -8.20 25.96 24.31
CA PHE A 93 -7.24 25.87 25.42
C PHE A 93 -7.78 26.11 26.85
N ASN A 94 -9.10 26.24 27.05
CA ASN A 94 -9.67 26.39 28.41
C ASN A 94 -10.99 25.63 28.61
N ARG A 95 -10.87 24.33 28.90
CA ARG A 95 -11.93 23.53 29.55
C ARG A 95 -11.55 23.25 31.01
N SER A 96 -11.28 24.31 31.78
CA SER A 96 -10.99 24.22 33.21
C SER A 96 -11.72 25.31 34.01
N LEU A 97 -12.71 24.86 34.79
CA LEU A 97 -13.29 25.51 35.96
C LEU A 97 -13.61 27.02 35.90
N SER A 98 -14.85 27.35 35.56
CA SER A 98 -15.48 28.64 35.89
C SER A 98 -17.01 28.49 35.92
N GLN A 99 -17.58 28.12 37.07
CA GLN A 99 -19.03 27.99 37.25
C GLN A 99 -19.50 28.79 38.47
N SER A 100 -20.03 29.99 38.21
CA SER A 100 -20.59 30.86 39.24
C SER A 100 -21.69 31.78 38.69
N MET A 101 -22.94 31.44 39.04
CA MET A 101 -24.06 32.35 39.35
C MET A 101 -24.39 33.53 38.42
N SER A 102 -25.47 33.39 37.64
CA SER A 102 -26.66 34.28 37.67
C SER A 102 -27.70 33.87 36.60
N SER A 103 -29.01 34.15 36.71
CA SER A 103 -29.97 33.89 37.81
C SER A 103 -31.36 34.46 37.42
N SER A 104 -32.25 33.61 36.88
CA SER A 104 -33.70 33.82 36.72
C SER A 104 -34.29 32.51 36.14
N GLU A 105 -35.17 31.75 36.79
CA GLU A 105 -36.57 32.05 37.19
C GLU A 105 -37.47 32.32 35.97
N THR A 106 -38.60 31.65 35.70
CA THR A 106 -39.36 30.48 36.27
C THR A 106 -40.33 29.99 35.16
N ASP A 107 -41.04 28.85 35.13
CA ASP A 107 -41.09 27.53 35.82
C ASP A 107 -41.99 26.60 34.94
N GLU A 108 -42.24 25.31 35.16
CA GLU A 108 -41.86 24.32 36.21
C GLU A 108 -41.32 23.03 35.50
N LEU A 109 -41.30 21.77 35.97
CA LEU A 109 -41.89 21.02 37.10
C LEU A 109 -40.83 20.02 37.66
N THR A 110 -41.21 19.10 38.55
CA THR A 110 -40.28 18.25 39.32
C THR A 110 -40.65 16.75 39.34
N LYS A 111 -39.69 15.91 39.80
CA LYS A 111 -39.82 14.51 40.28
C LYS A 111 -39.88 13.44 39.16
N SER A 112 -39.16 12.32 39.22
CA SER A 112 -38.40 11.63 40.29
C SER A 112 -36.96 11.31 39.80
N LEU A 113 -35.89 11.40 40.60
CA LEU A 113 -35.35 10.36 41.52
C LEU A 113 -35.42 8.92 40.95
N SER A 114 -34.35 8.10 40.96
CA SER A 114 -33.01 8.27 41.55
C SER A 114 -31.95 7.40 40.85
N ASP A 115 -30.68 7.77 41.03
CA ASP A 115 -29.49 6.94 40.78
C ASP A 115 -29.63 5.50 41.24
N SER A 116 -29.04 4.58 40.45
CA SER A 116 -28.27 3.44 40.97
C SER A 116 -27.24 3.04 39.91
N PHE A 117 -25.99 3.40 40.14
CA PHE A 117 -24.88 2.61 39.59
C PHE A 117 -24.72 1.39 40.48
N ASP A 118 -24.35 0.24 39.89
CA ASP A 118 -23.41 -0.70 40.50
C ASP A 118 -22.74 -1.50 39.37
N SER A 119 -21.53 -1.99 39.62
CA SER A 119 -20.75 -2.79 38.67
C SER A 119 -20.14 -3.97 39.41
N GLU A 120 -20.86 -5.08 39.39
CA GLU A 120 -20.39 -6.41 39.78
C GLU A 120 -20.47 -7.23 38.47
N ASP A 121 -19.35 -7.42 37.78
CA ASP A 121 -18.39 -8.51 37.97
C ASP A 121 -18.94 -9.88 37.52
N SER A 122 -18.08 -10.66 36.86
CA SER A 122 -18.45 -11.79 36.01
C SER A 122 -17.75 -13.04 36.48
N GLU A 123 -18.17 -13.58 37.64
CA GLU A 123 -17.72 -14.91 38.05
C GLU A 123 -18.14 -15.95 37.02
N ILE A 124 -17.13 -16.64 36.50
CA ILE A 124 -17.27 -17.81 35.64
C ILE A 124 -17.50 -18.99 36.58
N ASP A 125 -18.63 -19.68 36.42
CA ASP A 125 -18.75 -21.07 36.87
C ASP A 125 -19.02 -21.96 35.66
N ASP A 126 -18.29 -23.07 35.59
CA ASP A 126 -18.13 -23.88 34.39
C ASP A 126 -18.79 -25.24 34.57
N PRO A 127 -19.74 -25.58 33.68
CA PRO A 127 -19.96 -26.97 33.34
C PRO A 127 -19.84 -27.20 31.83
N GLU A 128 -18.64 -27.59 31.38
CA GLU A 128 -18.50 -28.54 30.28
C GLU A 128 -19.40 -29.77 30.55
N GLU A 129 -20.46 -29.96 29.76
CA GLU A 129 -20.61 -31.22 29.03
C GLU A 129 -21.56 -31.14 27.82
N GLU A 130 -21.31 -32.04 26.88
CA GLU A 130 -21.94 -32.18 25.57
C GLU A 130 -23.36 -32.78 25.67
N ILE A 131 -24.40 -32.08 25.21
CA ILE A 131 -25.68 -32.72 24.84
C ILE A 131 -26.35 -32.11 23.61
N VAL A 132 -26.65 -32.99 22.64
CA VAL A 132 -27.35 -32.69 21.39
C VAL A 132 -28.86 -32.58 21.64
N ALA A 133 -29.45 -31.40 21.46
CA ALA A 133 -30.91 -31.21 21.51
C ALA A 133 -31.43 -30.12 20.56
N GLU A 134 -32.44 -30.46 19.75
CA GLU A 134 -33.09 -29.55 18.80
C GLU A 134 -33.99 -28.50 19.49
N THR A 135 -33.44 -27.38 19.94
CA THR A 135 -34.26 -26.29 20.51
C THR A 135 -34.97 -25.48 19.42
N LYS A 136 -36.12 -26.03 19.01
CA LYS A 136 -37.06 -25.54 17.98
C LYS A 136 -37.68 -24.18 18.34
N LEU A 137 -36.97 -23.09 18.06
CA LEU A 137 -37.49 -21.73 18.19
C LEU A 137 -38.68 -21.53 17.24
N ARG A 138 -39.90 -21.41 17.80
CA ARG A 138 -41.13 -21.18 17.01
C ARG A 138 -41.22 -19.73 16.53
N VAL A 139 -40.58 -19.45 15.40
CA VAL A 139 -40.85 -18.25 14.60
C VAL A 139 -42.05 -18.53 13.68
N MET A 140 -43.01 -17.61 13.60
CA MET A 140 -44.13 -17.72 12.66
C MET A 140 -43.67 -17.36 11.25
N PRO A 141 -44.07 -18.09 10.20
CA PRO A 141 -43.66 -17.77 8.84
C PRO A 141 -44.54 -16.65 8.25
N ASP A 142 -44.01 -15.42 8.18
CA ASP A 142 -44.46 -14.45 7.19
C ASP A 142 -43.95 -14.91 5.81
N GLU A 143 -44.80 -15.60 5.07
CA GLU A 143 -44.46 -16.30 3.81
C GLU A 143 -43.82 -15.40 2.74
N GLU A 144 -44.09 -14.08 2.77
CA GLU A 144 -43.55 -13.12 1.81
C GLU A 144 -42.04 -12.85 2.02
N SER A 145 -41.52 -13.04 3.23
CA SER A 145 -40.08 -12.91 3.56
C SER A 145 -39.24 -14.07 2.99
N ASN A 146 -39.84 -15.26 2.91
CA ASN A 146 -39.18 -16.51 2.52
C ASN A 146 -38.58 -16.43 1.10
N GLY A 147 -39.33 -15.88 0.14
CA GLY A 147 -38.93 -15.82 -1.27
C GLY A 147 -37.67 -14.97 -1.55
N TYR A 148 -37.42 -13.92 -0.76
CA TYR A 148 -36.19 -13.13 -0.88
C TYR A 148 -34.99 -13.83 -0.21
N SER A 149 -35.22 -14.47 0.95
CA SER A 149 -34.20 -15.27 1.65
C SER A 149 -33.67 -16.43 0.78
N VAL A 150 -34.55 -17.13 0.05
CA VAL A 150 -34.18 -18.20 -0.88
C VAL A 150 -33.33 -17.67 -2.05
N LYS A 151 -33.75 -16.57 -2.69
CA LYS A 151 -33.00 -15.96 -3.81
C LYS A 151 -31.59 -15.51 -3.38
N LEU A 152 -31.47 -14.88 -2.21
CA LEU A 152 -30.18 -14.46 -1.65
C LEU A 152 -29.25 -15.65 -1.38
N LYS A 153 -29.77 -16.76 -0.83
CA LYS A 153 -28.99 -17.99 -0.60
C LYS A 153 -28.54 -18.62 -1.92
N GLN A 154 -29.42 -18.69 -2.92
CA GLN A 154 -29.09 -19.25 -4.24
C GLN A 154 -27.98 -18.44 -4.93
N GLU A 155 -28.06 -17.11 -4.90
CA GLU A 155 -27.05 -16.23 -5.49
C GLU A 155 -25.71 -16.30 -4.74
N LEU A 156 -25.74 -16.43 -3.41
CA LEU A 156 -24.54 -16.62 -2.60
C LEU A 156 -23.82 -17.94 -2.94
N GLU A 157 -24.56 -19.03 -3.10
CA GLU A 157 -23.99 -20.33 -3.51
C GLU A 157 -23.44 -20.27 -4.95
N ARG A 158 -24.15 -19.63 -5.90
CA ARG A 158 -23.66 -19.38 -7.27
C ARG A 158 -22.34 -18.61 -7.28
N LEU A 159 -22.25 -17.51 -6.52
CA LEU A 159 -21.04 -16.70 -6.41
C LEU A 159 -19.89 -17.46 -5.73
N LYS A 160 -20.20 -18.36 -4.78
CA LYS A 160 -19.24 -19.23 -4.10
C LYS A 160 -18.67 -20.31 -5.04
N GLU A 161 -19.50 -20.92 -5.90
CA GLU A 161 -19.05 -21.83 -6.97
C GLU A 161 -18.15 -21.11 -7.99
N GLU A 162 -18.53 -19.91 -8.44
CA GLU A 162 -17.72 -19.12 -9.37
C GLU A 162 -16.38 -18.69 -8.77
N ASN A 163 -16.35 -18.27 -7.51
CA ASN A 163 -15.10 -17.98 -6.79
C ASN A 163 -14.22 -19.24 -6.64
N ALA A 164 -14.80 -20.40 -6.35
CA ALA A 164 -14.06 -21.66 -6.29
C ALA A 164 -13.44 -22.03 -7.65
N LYS A 165 -14.20 -21.90 -8.74
CA LYS A 165 -13.73 -22.13 -10.12
C LYS A 165 -12.60 -21.18 -10.51
N LEU A 166 -12.76 -19.88 -10.26
CA LEU A 166 -11.71 -18.88 -10.52
C LEU A 166 -10.44 -19.15 -9.70
N LYS A 167 -10.58 -19.56 -8.44
CA LYS A 167 -9.43 -19.94 -7.58
C LYS A 167 -8.65 -21.13 -8.15
N VAL A 168 -9.33 -22.14 -8.72
CA VAL A 168 -8.70 -23.27 -9.40
C VAL A 168 -8.01 -22.82 -10.70
N GLU A 169 -8.65 -21.97 -11.51
CA GLU A 169 -8.05 -21.45 -12.76
C GLU A 169 -6.79 -20.62 -12.49
N ILE A 170 -6.82 -19.77 -11.45
CA ILE A 170 -5.65 -18.99 -10.99
C ILE A 170 -4.53 -19.93 -10.50
N ALA A 171 -4.85 -21.01 -9.78
CA ALA A 171 -3.87 -21.99 -9.34
C ALA A 171 -3.18 -22.69 -10.53
N GLY A 172 -3.96 -23.13 -11.53
CA GLY A 172 -3.44 -23.75 -12.76
C GLY A 172 -2.54 -22.81 -13.56
N LYS A 173 -3.01 -21.60 -13.87
CA LYS A 173 -2.23 -20.58 -14.59
C LYS A 173 -0.97 -20.12 -13.84
N ASN A 174 -0.92 -20.29 -12.52
CA ASN A 174 0.29 -20.03 -11.74
C ASN A 174 1.27 -21.22 -11.75
N GLU A 175 0.80 -22.46 -11.94
CA GLU A 175 1.68 -23.62 -12.16
C GLU A 175 2.30 -23.59 -13.55
N GLU A 176 1.53 -23.27 -14.60
CA GLU A 176 2.03 -23.05 -15.97
C GLU A 176 3.19 -22.03 -15.99
N LYS A 177 3.02 -20.90 -15.29
CA LYS A 177 4.06 -19.87 -15.13
C LYS A 177 5.28 -20.38 -14.37
N ARG A 178 5.10 -21.21 -13.32
CA ARG A 178 6.22 -21.81 -12.57
C ARG A 178 7.06 -22.71 -13.46
N GLU A 179 6.44 -23.56 -14.26
CA GLU A 179 7.17 -24.47 -15.16
C GLU A 179 7.88 -23.71 -16.29
N VAL A 180 7.27 -22.68 -16.89
CA VAL A 180 7.95 -21.81 -17.87
C VAL A 180 9.18 -21.12 -17.26
N ILE A 181 9.08 -20.62 -16.02
CA ILE A 181 10.23 -20.06 -15.30
C ILE A 181 11.31 -21.12 -15.05
N ARG A 182 10.93 -22.35 -14.69
CA ARG A 182 11.86 -23.46 -14.45
C ARG A 182 12.61 -23.88 -15.73
N GLN A 183 11.92 -23.94 -16.87
CA GLN A 183 12.51 -24.24 -18.18
C GLN A 183 13.45 -23.13 -18.65
N LEU A 184 13.07 -21.86 -18.46
CA LEU A 184 13.92 -20.71 -18.79
C LEU A 184 15.17 -20.65 -17.90
N ALA A 185 15.04 -20.95 -16.60
CA ALA A 185 16.18 -21.02 -15.68
C ALA A 185 17.18 -22.10 -16.11
N LEU A 186 16.70 -23.34 -16.34
CA LEU A 186 17.52 -24.45 -16.85
C LEU A 186 18.24 -24.08 -18.16
N SER A 187 17.52 -23.49 -19.11
CA SER A 187 18.09 -23.06 -20.40
C SER A 187 19.18 -22.00 -20.20
N MET A 188 18.95 -21.04 -19.31
CA MET A 188 19.90 -19.97 -19.01
C MET A 188 21.14 -20.47 -18.26
N ASP A 189 21.03 -21.51 -17.42
CA ASP A 189 22.17 -22.10 -16.74
C ASP A 189 23.05 -22.93 -17.70
N ILE A 190 22.45 -23.68 -18.64
CA ILE A 190 23.18 -24.33 -19.73
C ILE A 190 23.94 -23.28 -20.56
N LEU A 191 23.28 -22.19 -20.97
CA LEU A 191 23.91 -21.12 -21.74
C LEU A 191 25.06 -20.42 -20.97
N LYS A 192 25.01 -20.37 -19.63
CA LYS A 192 26.14 -19.87 -18.80
C LYS A 192 27.32 -20.83 -18.84
N GLU A 193 27.09 -22.14 -18.70
CA GLU A 193 28.14 -23.16 -18.73
C GLU A 193 28.82 -23.25 -20.10
N GLU A 194 28.05 -23.19 -21.19
CA GLU A 194 28.58 -23.05 -22.55
C GLU A 194 29.40 -21.76 -22.72
N ASN A 195 28.92 -20.62 -22.20
CA ASN A 195 29.67 -19.36 -22.24
C ASN A 195 31.00 -19.43 -21.47
N VAL A 196 31.04 -20.09 -20.31
CA VAL A 196 32.28 -20.30 -19.54
C VAL A 196 33.24 -21.20 -20.33
N THR A 197 32.73 -22.28 -20.90
CA THR A 197 33.51 -23.24 -21.71
C THR A 197 34.09 -22.57 -22.96
N LEU A 198 33.29 -21.84 -23.73
CA LEU A 198 33.74 -21.10 -24.91
C LEU A 198 34.79 -20.03 -24.56
N ARG A 199 34.59 -19.29 -23.46
CA ARG A 199 35.58 -18.30 -22.98
C ARG A 199 36.90 -18.95 -22.59
N LYS A 200 36.87 -20.15 -22.00
CA LYS A 200 38.07 -20.95 -21.73
C LYS A 200 38.76 -21.34 -23.04
N CYS A 201 38.08 -22.00 -23.98
CA CYS A 201 38.67 -22.41 -25.26
C CYS A 201 39.25 -21.23 -26.08
N ILE A 202 38.60 -20.06 -26.05
CA ILE A 202 39.11 -18.83 -26.68
C ILE A 202 40.39 -18.34 -25.99
N LYS A 203 40.47 -18.42 -24.65
CA LYS A 203 41.68 -18.06 -23.90
C LYS A 203 42.82 -19.04 -24.20
N ASP A 204 42.54 -20.34 -24.13
CA ASP A 204 43.51 -21.41 -24.35
C ASP A 204 44.14 -21.28 -25.76
N HIS A 205 43.32 -21.13 -26.82
CA HIS A 205 43.79 -20.86 -28.18
C HIS A 205 44.55 -19.53 -28.35
N GLN A 206 44.27 -18.49 -27.54
CA GLN A 206 45.07 -17.26 -27.53
C GLN A 206 46.44 -17.46 -26.89
N GLU A 207 46.55 -18.32 -25.87
CA GLU A 207 47.83 -18.65 -25.23
C GLU A 207 48.67 -19.58 -26.12
N GLU A 208 48.05 -20.57 -26.77
CA GLU A 208 48.67 -21.39 -27.83
C GLU A 208 49.21 -20.52 -28.98
N ARG A 209 48.39 -19.60 -29.53
CA ARG A 209 48.84 -18.70 -30.61
C ARG A 209 49.99 -17.80 -30.18
N LYS A 210 50.04 -17.36 -28.92
CA LYS A 210 51.18 -16.59 -28.39
C LYS A 210 52.42 -17.48 -28.30
N GLY A 211 52.32 -18.66 -27.70
CA GLY A 211 53.43 -19.63 -27.59
C GLY A 211 54.02 -20.02 -28.94
N GLY A 212 53.17 -20.50 -29.86
CA GLY A 212 53.58 -20.89 -31.20
C GLY A 212 54.18 -19.74 -32.03
N PHE A 213 53.73 -18.51 -31.83
CA PHE A 213 54.33 -17.33 -32.48
C PHE A 213 55.72 -16.97 -31.90
N PHE A 214 55.95 -17.19 -30.62
CA PHE A 214 57.30 -17.06 -30.02
C PHE A 214 58.24 -18.17 -30.51
N GLU A 215 57.78 -19.42 -30.64
CA GLU A 215 58.58 -20.51 -31.19
C GLU A 215 58.90 -20.33 -32.68
N LEU A 216 57.90 -20.00 -33.50
CA LEU A 216 58.12 -19.71 -34.92
C LEU A 216 59.14 -18.59 -35.12
N LYS A 217 59.04 -17.49 -34.35
CA LYS A 217 60.03 -16.41 -34.39
C LYS A 217 61.44 -16.86 -33.97
N LYS A 218 61.56 -17.81 -33.05
CA LYS A 218 62.84 -18.40 -32.63
C LYS A 218 63.46 -19.25 -33.74
N LEU A 219 62.64 -20.07 -34.42
CA LEU A 219 63.06 -20.90 -35.57
C LEU A 219 63.42 -20.06 -36.80
N THR A 220 62.57 -19.11 -37.22
CA THR A 220 62.86 -18.27 -38.40
C THR A 220 64.08 -17.37 -38.19
N LYS A 221 64.35 -16.92 -36.96
CA LYS A 221 65.57 -16.18 -36.61
C LYS A 221 66.85 -17.02 -36.74
N GLY A 222 66.75 -18.35 -36.59
CA GLY A 222 67.84 -19.27 -36.89
C GLY A 222 68.06 -19.46 -38.41
N MET A 223 66.97 -19.75 -39.14
CA MET A 223 67.03 -20.13 -40.56
C MET A 223 67.37 -18.97 -41.52
N LEU A 224 67.00 -17.72 -41.19
CA LEU A 224 67.15 -16.57 -42.09
C LEU A 224 68.50 -15.82 -41.97
N SER A 225 69.47 -16.39 -41.24
CA SER A 225 70.83 -15.83 -41.11
C SER A 225 71.81 -16.31 -42.20
N GLY A 226 71.41 -17.27 -43.03
CA GLY A 226 72.24 -17.87 -44.09
C GLY A 226 72.16 -17.14 -45.44
N LYS A 227 73.32 -16.71 -45.96
CA LYS A 227 73.52 -16.08 -47.28
C LYS A 227 72.86 -16.89 -48.42
N LEU A 228 71.92 -16.29 -49.18
CA LEU A 228 71.23 -17.00 -50.27
C LEU A 228 70.97 -16.17 -51.55
N PHE A 229 71.88 -15.24 -51.90
CA PHE A 229 71.94 -14.66 -53.24
C PHE A 229 73.39 -14.51 -53.71
N HIS A 230 73.86 -15.42 -54.56
CA HIS A 230 75.14 -15.36 -55.31
C HIS A 230 74.97 -15.99 -56.71
N GLY A 231 73.96 -15.55 -57.47
CA GLY A 231 73.73 -15.99 -58.85
C GLY A 231 74.40 -15.09 -59.88
N LYS A 232 75.57 -15.49 -60.41
CA LYS A 232 76.19 -14.82 -61.56
C LYS A 232 75.62 -15.38 -62.87
N SER A 233 74.67 -14.68 -63.49
CA SER A 233 74.25 -14.94 -64.88
C SER A 233 75.02 -14.05 -65.86
N LYS A 234 76.12 -14.55 -66.40
CA LYS A 234 76.59 -14.15 -67.75
C LYS A 234 76.03 -15.16 -68.75
N ASN A 235 75.48 -14.67 -69.87
CA ASN A 235 75.70 -15.19 -71.23
C ASN A 235 74.74 -14.51 -72.22
N GLN A 236 75.28 -13.71 -73.14
CA GLN A 236 74.67 -13.38 -74.43
C GLN A 236 75.80 -13.15 -75.44
N THR A 237 75.88 -14.00 -76.47
CA THR A 237 76.75 -13.78 -77.63
C THR A 237 76.22 -14.55 -78.84
N THR A 238 75.87 -13.85 -79.93
CA THR A 238 75.63 -14.41 -81.29
C THR A 238 74.48 -15.42 -81.45
N VAL A 239 73.92 -15.70 -82.64
CA VAL A 239 74.29 -15.36 -84.04
C VAL A 239 73.10 -14.73 -84.81
N VAL A 240 73.39 -14.00 -85.90
CA VAL A 240 72.45 -13.41 -86.88
C VAL A 240 71.97 -14.45 -87.91
N ALA A 241 70.75 -14.32 -88.42
CA ALA A 241 70.37 -14.81 -89.76
C ALA A 241 69.22 -13.98 -90.37
N LEU A 242 69.51 -13.39 -91.55
CA LEU A 242 68.60 -12.84 -92.58
C LEU A 242 67.38 -12.03 -92.09
#